data_AF-A0A1U7CZC8-F1
#
_entry.id   AF-A0A1U7CZC8-F1
#
_cell.length_a   1.000
_cell.length_b   1.000
_cell.length_c   1.000
_cell.angle_alpha   90.00
_cell.angle_beta   90.00
_cell.angle_gamma   90.00
#
_symmetry.space_group_name_H-M   'P 1'
#
loop_
_entity.id
_entity.type
_entity.pdbx_description
1 polymer ?
#
loop_
_entity_poly.entity_id
_entity_poly.type
_entity_poly.pdbx_seq_one_letter_code
_entity_poly.pdbx_strand_id
1 'polypeptide(L)'
;MAHQTLLNDKTVRPNGLMGNVSSFGNDLATLATLQTKLAAADMRESLLKAAPAIGGLAVLGLISVAGMTALVAGLALWLAEALQLRPAVALMFVGLGSLVIAALGAWLCTRTFGSSFSTFRRSSEEFERNLAWIKTTLTQSGR
;
A
#
# COMPACT_ATOMS: atom_id res chain seq x y z
N MET A 1 9.97 -34.34 75.86
CA MET A 1 9.89 -32.88 75.70
C MET A 1 9.24 -32.60 74.36
N ALA A 2 7.92 -32.46 74.39
CA ALA A 2 7.09 -32.05 73.26
C ALA A 2 6.85 -30.54 73.37
N HIS A 3 6.44 -29.91 72.25
CA HIS A 3 6.07 -28.50 72.05
C HIS A 3 7.17 -27.58 71.48
N GLN A 4 7.26 -27.53 70.15
CA GLN A 4 7.14 -26.26 69.39
C GLN A 4 7.04 -26.58 67.89
N THR A 5 5.83 -26.89 67.45
CA THR A 5 5.48 -26.89 66.03
C THR A 5 4.06 -26.40 66.00
N LEU A 6 3.86 -25.09 65.88
CA LEU A 6 2.64 -24.41 65.44
C LEU A 6 2.87 -22.89 65.53
N LEU A 7 2.35 -22.18 64.52
CA LEU A 7 2.30 -20.72 64.33
C LEU A 7 3.48 -20.08 63.55
N ASN A 8 3.53 -20.38 62.25
CA ASN A 8 3.75 -19.29 61.29
C ASN A 8 2.54 -19.25 60.35
N ASP A 9 1.50 -18.56 60.81
CA ASP A 9 0.25 -18.30 60.10
C ASP A 9 0.46 -17.24 59.02
N LYS A 10 -0.15 -17.48 57.85
CA LYS A 10 -0.55 -16.53 56.80
C LYS A 10 0.38 -15.34 56.50
N THR A 11 1.00 -15.40 55.32
CA THR A 11 0.76 -14.38 54.28
C THR A 11 0.98 -14.99 52.88
N VAL A 12 0.08 -15.89 52.46
CA VAL A 12 -0.11 -16.09 51.01
C VAL A 12 -0.75 -14.80 50.50
N ARG A 13 0.08 -13.84 50.04
CA ARG A 13 -0.40 -12.69 49.28
C ARG A 13 -0.96 -13.24 47.96
N PRO A 14 -2.27 -13.12 47.67
CA PRO A 14 -2.81 -13.52 46.36
C PRO A 14 -2.44 -12.52 45.25
N ASN A 15 -1.66 -11.46 45.56
CA ASN A 15 -1.46 -10.31 44.68
C ASN A 15 -0.22 -10.39 43.78
N GLY A 16 0.58 -11.46 43.86
CA GLY A 16 1.82 -11.60 43.07
C GLY A 16 1.60 -11.92 41.58
N LEU A 17 0.52 -12.65 41.25
CA LEU A 17 0.20 -13.02 39.87
C LEU A 17 -0.49 -11.89 39.10
N MET A 18 -1.39 -11.15 39.75
CA MET A 18 -2.05 -9.98 39.14
C MET A 18 -1.07 -8.84 38.83
N GLY A 19 -0.04 -8.63 39.66
CA GLY A 19 1.02 -7.65 39.40
C GLY A 19 1.90 -7.99 38.20
N ASN A 20 2.22 -9.28 38.02
CA ASN A 20 3.02 -9.72 36.86
C ASN A 20 2.27 -9.60 35.54
N VAL A 21 0.97 -9.94 35.50
CA VAL A 21 0.17 -9.81 34.25
C VAL A 21 0.05 -8.34 33.81
N SER A 22 -0.05 -7.42 34.77
CA SER A 22 -0.04 -5.98 34.52
C SER A 22 1.31 -5.49 33.97
N SER A 23 2.44 -5.94 34.52
CA SER A 23 3.76 -5.57 34.01
C SER A 23 4.04 -6.15 32.61
N PHE A 24 3.62 -7.40 32.35
CA PHE A 24 3.73 -8.01 31.03
C PHE A 24 2.92 -7.28 29.95
N GLY A 25 1.69 -6.82 30.28
CA GLY A 25 0.88 -6.02 29.36
C GLY A 25 1.52 -4.68 29.01
N ASN A 26 2.15 -4.02 30.00
CA ASN A 26 2.87 -2.77 29.79
C ASN A 26 4.12 -2.96 28.91
N ASP A 27 4.86 -4.05 29.10
CA ASP A 27 6.04 -4.37 28.28
C ASP A 27 5.64 -4.73 26.84
N LEU A 28 4.55 -5.49 26.65
CA LEU A 28 3.98 -5.78 25.33
C LEU A 28 3.51 -4.51 24.60
N ALA A 29 2.82 -3.60 25.31
CA ALA A 29 2.40 -2.33 24.74
C ALA A 29 3.60 -1.44 24.36
N THR A 30 4.65 -1.46 25.17
CA THR A 30 5.91 -0.75 24.90
C THR A 30 6.62 -1.34 23.68
N LEU A 31 6.71 -2.67 23.58
CA LEU A 31 7.29 -3.36 22.43
C LEU A 31 6.48 -3.11 21.15
N ALA A 32 5.15 -3.16 21.19
CA ALA A 32 4.29 -2.87 20.05
C ALA A 32 4.45 -1.41 19.57
N THR A 33 4.58 -0.47 20.50
CA THR A 33 4.84 0.94 20.19
C THR A 33 6.20 1.12 19.52
N LEU A 34 7.23 0.43 20.00
CA LEU A 34 8.57 0.45 19.42
C LEU A 34 8.58 -0.17 18.01
N GLN A 35 7.90 -1.30 17.80
CA GLN A 35 7.79 -1.93 16.48
C GLN A 35 7.02 -1.05 15.49
N THR A 36 5.97 -0.36 15.94
CA THR A 36 5.23 0.57 15.09
C THR A 36 6.12 1.75 14.68
N LYS A 37 6.94 2.28 15.60
CA LYS A 37 7.92 3.34 15.31
C LYS A 37 9.00 2.87 14.33
N LEU A 38 9.49 1.65 14.46
CA LEU A 38 10.42 1.05 13.49
C LEU A 38 9.76 0.91 12.12
N ALA A 39 8.57 0.33 12.04
CA ALA A 39 7.84 0.17 10.79
C ALA A 39 7.57 1.51 10.09
N ALA A 40 7.22 2.55 10.84
CA ALA A 40 7.04 3.90 10.31
C ALA A 40 8.36 4.50 9.80
N ALA A 41 9.48 4.27 10.51
CA ALA A 41 10.80 4.70 10.08
C ALA A 41 11.24 3.97 8.80
N ASP A 42 11.04 2.65 8.72
CA ASP A 42 11.36 1.83 7.55
C ASP A 42 10.52 2.22 6.34
N MET A 43 9.23 2.50 6.52
CA MET A 43 8.36 3.03 5.45
C MET A 43 8.85 4.38 4.96
N ARG A 44 9.23 5.29 5.87
CA ARG A 44 9.74 6.61 5.51
C ARG A 44 11.06 6.50 4.74
N GLU A 45 11.98 5.66 5.19
CA GLU A 45 13.24 5.43 4.50
C GLU A 45 13.02 4.80 3.12
N SER A 46 12.12 3.82 3.04
CA SER A 46 11.73 3.19 1.76
C SER A 46 11.12 4.19 0.79
N LEU A 47 10.23 5.07 1.27
CA LEU A 47 9.64 6.14 0.46
C LEU A 47 10.69 7.16 0.01
N LEU A 48 11.62 7.56 0.88
CA LEU A 48 12.71 8.48 0.51
C LEU A 48 13.63 7.88 -0.55
N LYS A 49 13.92 6.58 -0.47
CA LYS A 49 14.68 5.84 -1.49
C LYS A 49 13.89 5.69 -2.79
N ALA A 50 12.56 5.52 -2.72
CA ALA A 50 11.69 5.39 -3.88
C ALA A 50 11.32 6.73 -4.53
N ALA A 51 11.36 7.85 -3.78
CA ALA A 51 11.01 9.18 -4.24
C ALA A 51 11.65 9.60 -5.57
N PRO A 52 12.98 9.43 -5.80
CA PRO A 52 13.58 9.76 -7.09
C PRO A 52 13.05 8.89 -8.23
N ALA A 53 12.77 7.61 -7.98
CA ALA A 53 12.20 6.72 -8.99
C ALA A 53 10.75 7.10 -9.34
N ILE A 54 9.95 7.45 -8.33
CA ILE A 54 8.57 7.94 -8.52
C ILE A 54 8.58 9.26 -9.29
N GLY A 55 9.45 10.20 -8.90
CA GLY A 55 9.63 11.47 -9.62
C GLY A 55 10.08 11.27 -11.06
N GLY A 56 11.05 10.38 -11.29
CA GLY A 56 11.52 10.01 -12.62
C GLY A 56 10.40 9.41 -13.49
N LEU A 57 9.61 8.48 -12.94
CA LEU A 57 8.45 7.91 -13.62
C LEU A 57 7.40 8.97 -13.96
N ALA A 58 7.15 9.92 -13.07
CA ALA A 58 6.21 11.02 -13.34
C ALA A 58 6.69 11.91 -14.49
N VAL A 59 7.97 12.30 -14.49
CA VAL A 59 8.57 13.11 -15.56
C VAL A 59 8.57 12.36 -16.90
N LEU A 60 9.00 11.09 -16.91
CA LEU A 60 8.96 10.25 -18.11
C LEU A 60 7.54 10.05 -18.62
N GLY A 61 6.56 9.90 -17.73
CA GLY A 61 5.14 9.83 -18.08
C GLY A 61 4.69 11.10 -18.80
N LEU A 62 4.99 12.28 -18.26
CA LEU A 62 4.66 13.56 -18.87
C LEU A 62 5.33 13.74 -20.24
N ILE A 63 6.63 13.43 -20.36
CA ILE A 63 7.37 13.48 -21.62
C ILE A 63 6.75 12.52 -22.65
N SER A 64 6.36 11.32 -22.23
CA SER A 64 5.75 10.33 -23.12
C SER A 64 4.40 10.82 -23.65
N VAL A 65 3.55 11.43 -22.81
CA VAL A 65 2.27 12.00 -23.24
C VAL A 65 2.48 13.16 -24.21
N ALA A 66 3.40 14.08 -23.90
CA ALA A 66 3.72 15.21 -24.75
C ALA A 66 4.28 14.74 -26.11
N GLY A 67 5.26 13.83 -26.09
CA GLY A 67 5.87 13.24 -27.27
C GLY A 67 4.86 12.49 -28.15
N MET A 68 3.98 11.69 -27.55
CA MET A 68 2.94 10.98 -28.29
C MET A 68 1.96 11.97 -28.96
N THR A 69 1.56 13.02 -28.25
CA THR A 69 0.69 14.06 -28.82
C THR A 69 1.36 14.74 -30.01
N ALA A 70 2.63 15.09 -29.89
CA ALA A 70 3.42 15.69 -30.97
C ALA A 70 3.58 14.74 -32.17
N LEU A 71 3.81 13.44 -31.93
CA LEU A 71 3.90 12.43 -32.99
C LEU A 71 2.58 12.26 -33.74
N VAL A 72 1.45 12.17 -33.03
CA VAL A 72 0.12 12.06 -33.65
C VAL A 72 -0.18 13.29 -34.50
N ALA A 73 0.10 14.49 -33.99
CA ALA A 73 -0.07 15.74 -34.75
C ALA A 73 0.85 15.79 -35.98
N GLY A 74 2.13 15.44 -35.81
CA GLY A 74 3.11 15.40 -36.90
C GLY A 74 2.72 14.41 -38.00
N LEU A 75 2.24 13.23 -37.62
CA LEU A 75 1.76 12.21 -38.57
C LEU A 75 0.53 12.69 -39.34
N ALA A 76 -0.37 13.42 -38.68
CA ALA A 76 -1.52 14.03 -39.34
C ALA A 76 -1.12 15.12 -40.34
N LEU A 77 -0.18 15.99 -40.00
CA LEU A 77 0.32 17.02 -40.90
C LEU A 77 1.05 16.41 -42.09
N TRP A 78 1.90 15.41 -41.86
CA TRP A 78 2.57 14.67 -42.92
C TRP A 78 1.57 14.01 -43.88
N LEU A 79 0.52 13.38 -43.34
CA LEU A 79 -0.54 12.77 -44.14
C LEU A 79 -1.33 13.81 -44.94
N ALA A 80 -1.56 15.00 -44.37
CA ALA A 80 -2.22 16.11 -45.05
C ALA A 80 -1.43 16.57 -46.27
N GLU A 81 -0.11 16.70 -46.14
CA GLU A 81 0.78 17.08 -47.25
C GLU A 81 0.86 15.98 -48.31
N ALA A 82 1.06 14.73 -47.89
CA ALA A 82 1.23 13.59 -48.80
C ALA A 82 0.00 13.32 -49.67
N LEU A 83 -1.21 13.53 -49.13
CA LEU A 83 -2.48 13.28 -49.82
C LEU A 83 -3.19 14.56 -50.28
N GLN A 84 -2.55 15.73 -50.15
CA GLN A 84 -3.15 17.04 -50.41
C GLN A 84 -4.51 17.25 -49.72
N LEU A 85 -4.65 16.71 -48.50
CA LEU A 85 -5.86 16.85 -47.70
C LEU A 85 -5.87 18.17 -46.94
N ARG A 86 -7.06 18.65 -46.61
CA ARG A 86 -7.20 19.74 -45.63
C ARG A 86 -6.63 19.27 -44.28
N PRO A 87 -5.77 20.05 -43.59
CA PRO A 87 -5.14 19.62 -42.33
C PRO A 87 -6.14 19.16 -41.26
N ALA A 88 -7.29 19.82 -41.18
CA ALA A 88 -8.36 19.45 -40.26
C ALA A 88 -8.88 18.01 -40.49
N VAL A 89 -8.99 17.59 -41.75
CA VAL A 89 -9.47 16.25 -42.12
C VAL A 89 -8.43 15.19 -41.74
N ALA A 90 -7.16 15.44 -42.04
CA ALA A 90 -6.08 14.52 -41.67
C ALA A 90 -5.93 14.36 -40.15
N LEU A 91 -6.03 15.47 -39.40
CA LEU A 91 -6.03 15.45 -37.93
C LEU A 91 -7.19 14.62 -37.35
N MET A 92 -8.39 14.72 -37.92
CA MET A 92 -9.52 13.90 -37.48
C MET A 92 -9.29 12.41 -37.74
N PHE A 93 -8.82 12.03 -38.94
CA PHE A 93 -8.59 10.62 -39.27
C PHE A 93 -7.49 10.00 -38.41
N VAL A 94 -6.35 10.68 -38.29
CA VAL A 94 -5.22 10.19 -37.49
C VAL A 94 -5.56 10.20 -36.00
N GLY A 95 -6.24 11.24 -35.52
CA GLY A 95 -6.72 11.32 -34.15
C GLY A 95 -7.69 10.18 -33.80
N LEU A 96 -8.72 9.95 -34.62
CA LEU A 96 -9.65 8.84 -34.43
C LEU A 96 -8.96 7.48 -34.50
N GLY A 97 -8.05 7.28 -35.46
CA GLY A 97 -7.26 6.05 -35.57
C GLY A 97 -6.42 5.80 -34.32
N SER A 98 -5.76 6.83 -33.80
CA SER A 98 -4.96 6.74 -32.57
C SER A 98 -5.81 6.42 -31.34
N LEU A 99 -7.02 6.99 -31.24
CA LEU A 99 -7.98 6.69 -30.17
C LEU A 99 -8.44 5.24 -30.19
N VAL A 100 -8.71 4.68 -31.37
CA VAL A 100 -9.10 3.27 -31.52
C VAL A 100 -7.96 2.36 -31.06
N ILE A 101 -6.72 2.63 -31.49
CA ILE A 101 -5.54 1.86 -31.07
C ILE A 101 -5.35 1.95 -29.56
N ALA A 102 -5.47 3.16 -28.98
CA ALA A 102 -5.36 3.37 -27.55
C ALA A 102 -6.44 2.61 -26.76
N ALA A 103 -7.69 2.61 -27.24
CA ALA A 103 -8.79 1.88 -26.62
C ALA A 103 -8.56 0.35 -26.64
N LEU A 104 -8.07 -0.19 -27.76
CA LEU A 104 -7.72 -1.60 -27.87
C LEU A 104 -6.57 -1.98 -26.93
N GLY A 105 -5.53 -1.15 -26.86
CA GLY A 105 -4.41 -1.34 -25.92
C GLY A 105 -4.88 -1.31 -24.46
N ALA A 106 -5.73 -0.34 -24.10
CA ALA A 106 -6.32 -0.24 -22.77
C ALA A 106 -7.16 -1.48 -22.43
N TRP A 107 -7.96 -1.97 -23.38
CA TRP A 107 -8.74 -3.20 -23.22
C TRP A 107 -7.86 -4.43 -23.02
N LEU A 108 -6.77 -4.57 -23.79
CA LEU A 108 -5.81 -5.66 -23.61
C LEU A 108 -5.12 -5.60 -22.25
N CYS A 109 -4.65 -4.42 -21.84
CA CYS A 109 -4.01 -4.21 -20.54
C CYS A 109 -4.96 -4.54 -19.39
N THR A 110 -6.19 -4.02 -19.42
CA THR A 110 -7.18 -4.32 -18.36
C THR A 110 -7.51 -5.81 -18.27
N ARG A 111 -7.55 -6.51 -19.40
CA ARG A 111 -7.75 -7.97 -19.42
C ARG A 111 -6.59 -8.74 -18.80
N THR A 112 -5.35 -8.31 -19.00
CA THR A 112 -4.16 -8.99 -18.45
C THR A 112 -3.93 -8.64 -16.96
N PHE A 113 -4.12 -7.37 -16.59
CA PHE A 113 -3.94 -6.89 -15.21
C PHE A 113 -5.07 -7.27 -14.25
N GLY A 114 -6.24 -7.68 -14.75
CA GLY A 114 -7.32 -8.20 -13.91
C GLY A 114 -6.90 -9.37 -13.01
N SER A 115 -5.90 -10.16 -13.42
CA SER A 115 -5.32 -11.24 -12.62
C SER A 115 -4.52 -10.72 -11.41
N SER A 116 -3.78 -9.60 -11.55
CA SER A 116 -2.96 -9.02 -10.48
C SER A 116 -3.78 -8.37 -9.36
N PHE A 117 -4.98 -7.89 -9.69
CA PHE A 117 -5.92 -7.36 -8.69
C PHE A 117 -6.40 -8.42 -7.69
N SER A 118 -6.43 -9.70 -8.07
CA SER A 118 -6.81 -10.78 -7.15
C SER A 118 -5.83 -10.92 -5.98
N THR A 119 -4.53 -10.75 -6.25
CA THR A 119 -3.47 -10.78 -5.22
C THR A 119 -3.54 -9.57 -4.30
N PHE A 120 -3.82 -8.38 -4.85
CA PHE A 120 -4.00 -7.17 -4.04
C PHE A 120 -5.25 -7.24 -3.17
N ARG A 121 -6.36 -7.80 -3.69
CA ARG A 121 -7.59 -8.01 -2.94
C ARG A 121 -7.37 -8.95 -1.77
N ARG A 122 -6.68 -10.08 -1.99
CA ARG A 122 -6.29 -11.01 -0.92
C ARG A 122 -5.40 -10.33 0.13
N SER A 123 -4.41 -9.54 -0.30
CA SER A 123 -3.55 -8.78 0.62
C SER A 123 -4.32 -7.78 1.48
N SER A 124 -5.30 -7.08 0.89
CA SER A 124 -6.18 -6.14 1.61
C SER A 124 -7.12 -6.85 2.59
N GLU A 125 -7.71 -7.97 2.19
CA GLU A 125 -8.57 -8.81 3.05
C GLU A 125 -7.77 -9.36 4.25
N GLU A 126 -6.52 -9.76 4.05
CA GLU A 126 -5.64 -10.20 5.14
C GLU A 126 -5.21 -9.05 6.06
N PHE A 127 -4.94 -7.86 5.52
CA PHE A 127 -4.63 -6.67 6.31
C PHE A 127 -5.79 -6.22 7.19
N GLU A 128 -7.01 -6.18 6.64
CA GLU A 128 -8.22 -5.79 7.38
C GLU A 128 -8.52 -6.78 8.51
N ARG A 129 -8.35 -8.08 8.26
CA ARG A 129 -8.49 -9.12 9.28
C ARG A 129 -7.45 -8.99 10.39
N ASN A 130 -6.19 -8.70 10.04
CA ASN A 130 -5.13 -8.47 11.02
C ASN A 130 -5.42 -7.23 11.90
N LEU A 131 -5.94 -6.17 11.29
CA LEU A 131 -6.30 -4.93 12.00
C LEU A 131 -7.49 -5.15 12.94
N ALA A 132 -8.48 -5.94 12.52
CA ALA A 132 -9.61 -6.35 13.35
C ALA A 132 -9.16 -7.19 14.56
N TRP A 133 -8.27 -8.17 14.36
CA TRP A 133 -7.73 -9.00 15.44
C TRP A 133 -6.92 -8.19 16.46
N ILE A 134 -6.10 -7.23 15.99
CA ILE A 134 -5.36 -6.32 16.88
C ILE A 134 -6.33 -5.50 17.74
N LYS A 135 -7.40 -4.97 17.13
CA LYS A 135 -8.40 -4.16 17.84
C LYS A 135 -9.17 -4.97 18.88
N THR A 136 -9.58 -6.20 18.57
CA THR A 136 -10.29 -7.07 19.51
C THR A 136 -9.40 -7.51 20.66
N THR A 137 -8.13 -7.85 20.36
CA THR A 137 -7.15 -8.28 21.37
C THR A 137 -6.81 -7.15 22.35
N LEU A 138 -6.62 -5.92 21.85
CA LEU A 138 -6.43 -4.74 22.70
C LEU A 138 -7.64 -4.43 23.58
N THR A 139 -8.86 -4.64 23.07
CA THR A 139 -10.09 -4.37 23.82
C THR A 139 -10.35 -5.42 24.90
N GLN A 140 -9.98 -6.69 24.66
CA GLN A 140 -10.17 -7.78 25.62
C GLN A 140 -9.06 -7.88 26.68
N SER A 141 -7.80 -7.57 26.35
CA SER A 141 -6.70 -7.56 27.33
C SER A 141 -6.70 -6.37 28.28
N GLY A 142 -7.58 -5.39 28.07
CA GLY A 142 -7.74 -4.20 28.94
C GLY A 142 -8.80 -4.33 30.05
N ARG A 143 -9.43 -5.51 30.22
CA ARG A 143 -10.32 -5.84 31.34
C ARG A 143 -9.73 -6.97 32.16
#